data_AF-A0A812WC68-F1
#
_entry.id   AF-A0A812WC68-F1
#
_cell.length_a   1.000
_cell.length_b   1.000
_cell.length_c   1.000
_cell.angle_alpha   90.00
_cell.angle_beta   90.00
_cell.angle_gamma   90.00
#
_symmetry.space_group_name_H-M   'P 1'
#
loop_
_entity.id
_entity.type
_entity.pdbx_description
1 polymer ?
#
loop_
_entity_poly.entity_id
_entity_poly.type
_entity_poly.pdbx_seq_one_letter_code
_entity_poly.pdbx_strand_id
1 'polypeptide(L)'
;MQRPHDLTDDQAAKYLPGRPKTDCLFPASTVPVAASILPGLIADLESLQPKAALIAYDPFLPQGFVAAQHLKLPSVSLLSYTGPGVVSCKPSVTLQWETNPAVQMGAQEIRECYNIDIFEQGTVGEFYSPDRNTVTTFERLFAPPVSEVQKKRLGHLSFRCIGPMFTSDAERISHAWASDEQLAKELPWQAIDQARDQSKRVVYVSMGTVATSSFWARKFGPVAEESGLQDFSGKEFVHFVLKAAFEAFEHEDDILVVATIGPQADALNELPSPPQNFILQEVVPQLQLLRKCDVFVTHGGANSIHEALGLGLPLVVVP
;
A
#
# COMPACT_ATOMS: atom_id res chain seq x y z
N MET A 1 17.31 -3.39 3.21
CA MET A 1 16.66 -4.53 2.54
C MET A 1 16.08 -4.02 1.22
N GLN A 2 16.39 -4.65 0.10
CA GLN A 2 15.87 -4.28 -1.22
C GLN A 2 14.39 -4.68 -1.31
N ARG A 3 13.52 -3.81 -1.85
CA ARG A 3 12.10 -4.15 -1.99
C ARG A 3 11.86 -5.03 -3.23
N PRO A 4 10.85 -5.91 -3.21
CA PRO A 4 10.55 -6.79 -4.35
C PRO A 4 10.26 -6.07 -5.67
N HIS A 5 9.84 -4.80 -5.62
CA HIS A 5 9.56 -3.97 -6.78
C HIS A 5 10.74 -3.09 -7.21
N ASP A 6 11.84 -3.06 -6.47
CA ASP A 6 13.03 -2.29 -6.83
C ASP A 6 13.96 -3.15 -7.68
N LEU A 7 14.55 -2.55 -8.73
CA LEU A 7 15.52 -3.24 -9.59
C LEU A 7 16.77 -3.65 -8.79
N THR A 8 17.19 -4.92 -8.94
CA THR A 8 18.51 -5.38 -8.47
C THR A 8 19.62 -4.69 -9.27
N ASP A 9 20.88 -4.81 -8.82
CA ASP A 9 22.01 -4.26 -9.59
C ASP A 9 22.10 -4.93 -10.96
N ASP A 10 21.88 -6.24 -11.05
CA ASP A 10 21.87 -6.98 -12.31
C ASP A 10 20.71 -6.56 -13.22
N GLN A 11 19.52 -6.39 -12.66
CA GLN A 11 18.35 -5.91 -13.42
C GLN A 11 18.57 -4.47 -13.90
N ALA A 12 19.14 -3.60 -13.07
CA ALA A 12 19.46 -2.24 -13.45
C ALA A 12 20.54 -2.19 -14.54
N ALA A 13 21.56 -3.06 -14.47
CA ALA A 13 22.58 -3.16 -15.51
C ALA A 13 21.97 -3.54 -16.88
N LYS A 14 20.93 -4.37 -16.88
CA LYS A 14 20.21 -4.76 -18.10
C LYS A 14 19.25 -3.67 -18.60
N TYR A 15 18.32 -3.21 -17.75
CA TYR A 15 17.22 -2.33 -18.18
C TYR A 15 17.54 -0.84 -18.13
N LEU A 16 18.59 -0.45 -17.39
CA LEU A 16 19.05 0.93 -17.22
C LEU A 16 20.58 1.04 -17.46
N PRO A 17 21.11 0.60 -18.62
CA PRO A 17 22.54 0.56 -18.85
C PRO A 17 23.16 1.96 -18.75
N GLY A 18 24.07 2.13 -17.79
CA GLY A 18 24.75 3.41 -17.52
C GLY A 18 23.86 4.49 -16.89
N ARG A 19 22.67 4.14 -16.39
CA ARG A 19 21.73 5.07 -15.74
C ARG A 19 21.47 4.69 -14.28
N PRO A 20 21.17 5.65 -13.40
CA PRO A 20 20.88 5.35 -12.00
C PRO A 20 19.52 4.66 -11.85
N LYS A 21 19.36 3.82 -10.81
CA LYS A 21 18.08 3.16 -10.49
C LYS A 21 16.93 4.13 -10.25
N THR A 22 17.22 5.36 -9.86
CA THR A 22 16.25 6.43 -9.66
C THR A 22 15.49 6.81 -10.94
N ASP A 23 16.00 6.44 -12.11
CA ASP A 23 15.34 6.70 -13.41
C ASP A 23 14.15 5.76 -13.67
N CYS A 24 14.03 4.65 -12.92
CA CYS A 24 12.88 3.75 -12.99
C CYS A 24 12.53 3.25 -11.59
N LEU A 25 11.71 4.01 -10.89
CA LEU A 25 11.21 3.68 -9.56
C LEU A 25 9.80 3.11 -9.63
N PHE A 26 9.37 2.44 -8.56
CA PHE A 26 7.98 2.04 -8.39
C PHE A 26 7.03 3.24 -8.60
N PRO A 27 5.92 3.07 -9.37
CA PRO A 27 5.42 1.80 -9.92
C PRO A 27 5.99 1.37 -11.28
N ALA A 28 6.74 2.23 -11.99
CA ALA A 28 7.29 1.92 -13.31
C ALA A 28 8.22 0.70 -13.31
N SER A 29 9.04 0.54 -12.26
CA SER A 29 10.00 -0.57 -12.13
C SER A 29 9.36 -1.98 -12.13
N THR A 30 8.05 -2.09 -11.90
CA THR A 30 7.34 -3.37 -11.83
C THR A 30 7.40 -4.16 -13.14
N VAL A 31 7.40 -3.48 -14.29
CA VAL A 31 7.45 -4.11 -15.62
C VAL A 31 8.81 -4.77 -15.91
N PRO A 32 9.96 -4.06 -15.81
CA PRO A 32 11.27 -4.71 -16.01
C PRO A 32 11.58 -5.77 -14.94
N VAL A 33 11.13 -5.57 -13.69
CA VAL A 33 11.22 -6.62 -12.67
C VAL A 33 10.45 -7.87 -13.11
N ALA A 34 9.20 -7.73 -13.54
CA ALA A 34 8.39 -8.84 -14.02
C ALA A 34 9.05 -9.58 -15.20
N ALA A 35 9.52 -8.84 -16.21
CA ALA A 35 10.23 -9.42 -17.36
C ALA A 35 11.43 -10.26 -16.91
N SER A 36 12.19 -9.78 -15.91
CA SER A 36 13.35 -10.50 -15.38
C SER A 36 13.01 -11.80 -14.65
N ILE A 37 11.88 -11.87 -13.95
CA ILE A 37 11.56 -13.01 -13.07
C ILE A 37 10.63 -14.03 -13.73
N LEU A 38 9.92 -13.65 -14.79
CA LEU A 38 8.92 -14.48 -15.47
C LEU A 38 9.45 -15.85 -15.93
N PRO A 39 10.67 -16.00 -16.48
CA PRO A 39 11.18 -17.31 -16.89
C PRO A 39 11.27 -18.30 -15.72
N GLY A 40 11.78 -17.84 -14.56
CA GLY A 40 11.87 -18.65 -13.35
C GLY A 40 10.49 -18.93 -12.75
N LEU A 41 9.64 -17.91 -12.64
CA LEU A 41 8.28 -18.05 -12.13
C LEU A 41 7.45 -19.07 -12.93
N ILE A 42 7.53 -19.03 -14.26
CA ILE A 42 6.81 -19.96 -15.13
C ILE A 42 7.32 -21.38 -14.94
N ALA A 43 8.64 -21.59 -14.92
CA ALA A 43 9.24 -22.90 -14.68
C ALA A 43 8.81 -23.48 -13.31
N ASP A 44 8.81 -22.66 -12.27
CA ASP A 44 8.35 -23.05 -10.94
C ASP A 44 6.86 -23.46 -10.97
N LEU A 45 5.99 -22.65 -11.59
CA LEU A 45 4.56 -22.93 -11.73
C LEU A 45 4.27 -24.22 -12.51
N GLU A 46 5.03 -24.49 -13.57
CA GLU A 46 4.91 -25.73 -14.36
C GLU A 46 5.34 -26.97 -13.57
N SER A 47 6.28 -26.80 -12.64
CA SER A 47 6.80 -27.89 -11.80
C SER A 47 5.86 -28.30 -10.65
N LEU A 48 4.87 -27.47 -10.31
CA LEU A 48 3.97 -27.70 -9.17
C LEU A 48 3.20 -29.04 -9.29
N GLN A 49 3.11 -29.74 -8.16
CA GLN A 49 2.32 -30.97 -8.00
C GLN A 49 1.45 -30.85 -6.72
N PRO A 50 0.10 -30.86 -6.82
CA PRO A 50 -0.67 -30.89 -8.07
C PRO A 50 -0.48 -29.61 -8.90
N LYS A 51 -0.73 -29.70 -10.22
CA LYS A 51 -0.72 -28.52 -11.10
C LYS A 51 -1.70 -27.46 -10.58
N ALA A 52 -1.30 -26.20 -10.67
CA ALA A 52 -2.19 -25.09 -10.34
C ALA A 52 -3.42 -25.08 -11.25
N ALA A 53 -4.61 -24.89 -10.67
CA ALA A 53 -5.86 -24.76 -11.39
C ALA A 53 -6.27 -23.30 -11.64
N LEU A 54 -5.60 -22.35 -10.98
CA LEU A 54 -5.92 -20.93 -10.96
C LEU A 54 -4.68 -20.15 -10.53
N ILE A 55 -4.49 -18.93 -11.05
CA ILE A 55 -3.48 -17.98 -10.55
C ILE A 55 -4.19 -16.79 -9.91
N ALA A 56 -4.01 -16.61 -8.60
CA ALA A 56 -4.43 -15.41 -7.89
C ALA A 56 -3.23 -14.47 -7.68
N TYR A 57 -3.37 -13.18 -8.00
CA TYR A 57 -2.24 -12.25 -7.99
C TYR A 57 -2.64 -10.80 -7.67
N ASP A 58 -1.65 -10.01 -7.24
CA ASP A 58 -1.79 -8.56 -7.04
C ASP A 58 -1.70 -7.85 -8.41
N PRO A 59 -2.75 -7.09 -8.82
CA PRO A 59 -2.78 -6.44 -10.13
C PRO A 59 -1.81 -5.26 -10.28
N PHE A 60 -1.11 -4.81 -9.22
CA PHE A 60 -0.02 -3.85 -9.37
C PHE A 60 1.15 -4.39 -10.20
N LEU A 61 1.28 -5.72 -10.27
CA LEU A 61 2.42 -6.40 -10.84
C LEU A 61 2.00 -7.25 -12.06
N PRO A 62 2.66 -7.12 -13.23
CA PRO A 62 2.19 -7.78 -14.45
C PRO A 62 2.51 -9.28 -14.51
N GLN A 63 3.44 -9.81 -13.72
CA GLN A 63 3.87 -11.21 -13.86
C GLN A 63 2.76 -12.23 -13.60
N GLY A 64 1.81 -11.94 -12.70
CA GLY A 64 0.69 -12.84 -12.44
C GLY A 64 -0.26 -12.93 -13.63
N PHE A 65 -0.55 -11.77 -14.24
CA PHE A 65 -1.31 -11.67 -15.48
C PHE A 65 -0.63 -12.43 -16.62
N VAL A 66 0.67 -12.17 -16.86
CA VAL A 66 1.44 -12.81 -17.94
C VAL A 66 1.52 -14.33 -17.73
N ALA A 67 1.85 -14.79 -16.51
CA ALA A 67 1.96 -16.21 -16.22
C ALA A 67 0.62 -16.94 -16.44
N ALA A 68 -0.51 -16.33 -16.04
CA ALA A 68 -1.82 -16.95 -16.22
C ALA A 68 -2.20 -17.09 -17.70
N GLN A 69 -1.97 -16.04 -18.49
CA GLN A 69 -2.20 -16.05 -19.93
C GLN A 69 -1.29 -17.06 -20.65
N HIS A 70 0.00 -17.09 -20.30
CA HIS A 70 0.96 -18.01 -20.89
C HIS A 70 0.62 -19.47 -20.61
N LEU A 71 0.32 -19.80 -19.35
CA LEU A 71 -0.04 -21.14 -18.91
C LEU A 71 -1.48 -21.53 -19.23
N LYS A 72 -2.28 -20.59 -19.77
CA LYS A 72 -3.71 -20.77 -20.08
C LYS A 72 -4.50 -21.20 -18.86
N LEU A 73 -4.18 -20.63 -17.70
CA LEU A 73 -4.88 -20.87 -16.45
C LEU A 73 -5.87 -19.74 -16.17
N PRO A 74 -7.06 -20.05 -15.62
CA PRO A 74 -7.95 -19.04 -15.08
C PRO A 74 -7.20 -18.19 -14.04
N SER A 75 -7.57 -16.91 -13.97
CA SER A 75 -6.85 -15.93 -13.17
C SER A 75 -7.79 -15.13 -12.26
N VAL A 76 -7.26 -14.63 -11.15
CA VAL A 76 -8.00 -13.74 -10.24
C VAL A 76 -7.08 -12.62 -9.78
N SER A 77 -7.48 -11.37 -10.02
CA SER A 77 -6.82 -10.24 -9.37
C SER A 77 -7.40 -10.02 -7.96
N LEU A 78 -6.51 -9.81 -7.00
CA LEU A 78 -6.84 -9.51 -5.60
C LEU A 78 -6.51 -8.05 -5.30
N LEU A 79 -7.54 -7.19 -5.29
CA LEU A 79 -7.38 -5.78 -4.97
C LEU A 79 -7.51 -5.61 -3.45
N SER A 80 -6.42 -5.23 -2.79
CA SER A 80 -6.37 -4.89 -1.36
C SER A 80 -6.84 -3.46 -1.06
N TYR A 81 -7.26 -2.74 -2.09
CA TYR A 81 -7.79 -1.37 -2.04
C TYR A 81 -9.24 -1.35 -2.54
N THR A 82 -9.93 -0.22 -2.40
CA THR A 82 -11.38 -0.13 -2.57
C THR A 82 -11.88 -0.18 -4.03
N GLY A 83 -10.98 -0.36 -4.99
CA GLY A 83 -11.29 -0.49 -6.41
C GLY A 83 -10.33 0.31 -7.29
N PRO A 84 -10.34 0.11 -8.61
CA PRO A 84 -9.40 0.76 -9.54
C PRO A 84 -9.42 2.29 -9.44
N GLY A 85 -10.55 2.91 -9.08
CA GLY A 85 -10.66 4.36 -9.02
C GLY A 85 -9.66 5.05 -8.09
N VAL A 86 -9.24 4.39 -6.99
CA VAL A 86 -8.34 5.00 -6.00
C VAL A 86 -6.88 5.00 -6.40
N VAL A 87 -6.51 4.24 -7.44
CA VAL A 87 -5.14 4.22 -7.99
C VAL A 87 -5.03 5.01 -9.29
N SER A 88 -6.13 5.67 -9.71
CA SER A 88 -6.12 6.54 -10.87
C SER A 88 -5.13 7.69 -10.68
N CYS A 89 -4.39 8.02 -11.74
CA CYS A 89 -3.55 9.20 -11.79
C CYS A 89 -3.79 9.99 -13.09
N LYS A 90 -3.16 11.15 -13.20
CA LYS A 90 -3.25 11.97 -14.42
C LYS A 90 -2.70 11.19 -15.61
N PRO A 91 -3.34 11.28 -16.80
CA PRO A 91 -2.87 10.58 -18.01
C PRO A 91 -1.41 10.85 -18.37
N SER A 92 -0.89 12.04 -18.07
CA SER A 92 0.52 12.40 -18.28
C SER A 92 1.48 11.57 -17.43
N VAL A 93 1.09 11.23 -16.19
CA VAL A 93 1.89 10.41 -15.27
C VAL A 93 1.92 8.97 -15.76
N THR A 94 0.76 8.42 -16.13
CA THR A 94 0.67 7.09 -16.75
C THR A 94 1.54 7.01 -18.02
N LEU A 95 1.44 8.01 -18.89
CA LEU A 95 2.22 8.07 -20.12
C LEU A 95 3.73 8.16 -19.83
N GLN A 96 4.14 8.92 -18.81
CA GLN A 96 5.55 9.01 -18.40
C GLN A 96 6.10 7.66 -17.92
N TRP A 97 5.30 6.87 -17.19
CA TRP A 97 5.71 5.53 -16.79
C TRP A 97 5.78 4.57 -17.97
N GLU A 98 4.74 4.56 -18.82
CA GLU A 98 4.70 3.68 -19.99
C GLU A 98 5.83 4.00 -20.98
N THR A 99 6.14 5.27 -21.20
CA THR A 99 7.22 5.69 -22.13
C THR A 99 8.63 5.58 -21.55
N ASN A 100 8.77 5.19 -20.29
CA ASN A 100 10.09 4.98 -19.68
C ASN A 100 10.88 3.91 -20.46
N PRO A 101 12.15 4.16 -20.86
CA PRO A 101 12.91 3.21 -21.66
C PRO A 101 13.06 1.81 -21.02
N ALA A 102 13.21 1.72 -19.70
CA ALA A 102 13.30 0.44 -19.00
C ALA A 102 11.96 -0.32 -19.02
N VAL A 103 10.85 0.41 -18.93
CA VAL A 103 9.50 -0.15 -19.04
C VAL A 103 9.23 -0.67 -20.44
N GLN A 104 9.58 0.11 -21.47
CA GLN A 104 9.46 -0.30 -22.87
C GLN A 104 10.29 -1.55 -23.18
N MET A 105 11.53 -1.61 -22.69
CA MET A 105 12.38 -2.78 -22.85
C MET A 105 11.78 -4.02 -22.16
N GLY A 106 11.33 -3.90 -20.91
CA GLY A 106 10.69 -5.01 -20.21
C GLY A 106 9.38 -5.48 -20.87
N ALA A 107 8.55 -4.55 -21.34
CA ALA A 107 7.32 -4.86 -22.05
C ALA A 107 7.58 -5.54 -23.41
N GLN A 108 8.62 -5.10 -24.13
CA GLN A 108 9.05 -5.72 -25.38
C GLN A 108 9.51 -7.17 -25.15
N GLU A 109 10.34 -7.41 -24.13
CA GLU A 109 10.81 -8.75 -23.79
C GLU A 109 9.65 -9.68 -23.42
N ILE A 110 8.69 -9.21 -22.61
CA ILE A 110 7.48 -9.97 -22.29
C ILE A 110 6.71 -10.33 -23.56
N ARG A 111 6.57 -9.38 -24.50
CA ARG A 111 5.88 -9.62 -25.77
C ARG A 111 6.61 -10.64 -26.63
N GLU A 112 7.92 -10.54 -26.75
CA GLU A 112 8.74 -11.45 -27.56
C GLU A 112 8.77 -12.87 -26.98
N CYS A 113 8.88 -13.02 -25.66
CA CYS A 113 8.96 -14.32 -25.00
C CYS A 113 7.59 -15.01 -24.86
N TYR A 114 6.51 -14.25 -24.63
CA TYR A 114 5.22 -14.82 -24.24
C TYR A 114 4.07 -14.48 -25.21
N ASN A 115 4.32 -13.68 -26.25
CA ASN A 115 3.32 -13.19 -27.19
C ASN A 115 2.14 -12.47 -26.51
N ILE A 116 2.45 -11.67 -25.48
CA ILE A 116 1.46 -10.93 -24.69
C ILE A 116 1.81 -9.43 -24.70
N ASP A 117 0.87 -8.59 -25.12
CA ASP A 117 0.96 -7.15 -24.97
C ASP A 117 0.32 -6.69 -23.65
N ILE A 118 1.13 -6.46 -22.62
CA ILE A 118 0.64 -6.04 -21.30
C ILE A 118 -0.05 -4.67 -21.29
N PHE A 119 0.19 -3.81 -22.29
CA PHE A 119 -0.42 -2.48 -22.38
C PHE A 119 -1.66 -2.45 -23.29
N GLU A 120 -1.95 -3.53 -24.00
CA GLU A 120 -3.24 -3.71 -24.68
C GLU A 120 -4.37 -3.91 -23.65
N GLN A 121 -4.06 -4.62 -22.57
CA GLN A 121 -5.05 -5.06 -21.57
C GLN A 121 -4.89 -4.40 -20.19
N GLY A 122 -3.87 -3.55 -20.01
CA GLY A 122 -3.58 -2.92 -18.73
C GLY A 122 -2.83 -1.60 -18.84
N THR A 123 -2.40 -1.10 -17.69
CA THR A 123 -1.46 0.01 -17.56
C THR A 123 -0.53 -0.23 -16.37
N VAL A 124 0.55 0.54 -16.25
CA VAL A 124 1.49 0.41 -15.13
C VAL A 124 0.74 0.56 -13.80
N GLY A 125 0.77 -0.51 -12.98
CA GLY A 125 0.06 -0.58 -11.70
C GLY A 125 -1.38 -1.11 -11.78
N GLU A 126 -1.87 -1.48 -12.97
CA GLU A 126 -3.25 -1.88 -13.22
C GLU A 126 -3.33 -3.02 -14.27
N PHE A 127 -2.82 -4.20 -13.90
CA PHE A 127 -2.80 -5.42 -14.73
C PHE A 127 -3.89 -6.41 -14.30
N TYR A 128 -5.14 -6.00 -14.41
CA TYR A 128 -6.30 -6.77 -13.95
C TYR A 128 -6.54 -8.05 -14.74
N SER A 129 -7.19 -9.01 -14.09
CA SER A 129 -7.53 -10.30 -14.66
C SER A 129 -8.68 -10.17 -15.64
N PRO A 130 -8.62 -10.82 -16.81
CA PRO A 130 -9.74 -10.90 -17.73
C PRO A 130 -10.86 -11.82 -17.21
N ASP A 131 -10.57 -12.73 -16.27
CA ASP A 131 -11.53 -13.72 -15.77
C ASP A 131 -12.29 -13.20 -14.54
N ARG A 132 -11.59 -12.68 -13.52
CA ARG A 132 -12.21 -12.19 -12.28
C ARG A 132 -11.35 -11.19 -11.52
N ASN A 133 -11.94 -10.05 -11.18
CA ASN A 133 -11.34 -9.07 -10.28
C ASN A 133 -12.09 -9.04 -8.95
N THR A 134 -11.38 -9.36 -7.88
CA THR A 134 -11.93 -9.47 -6.53
C THR A 134 -11.43 -8.30 -5.68
N VAL A 135 -12.36 -7.53 -5.13
CA VAL A 135 -12.06 -6.32 -4.37
C VAL A 135 -12.40 -6.57 -2.90
N THR A 136 -11.43 -6.36 -2.00
CA THR A 136 -11.58 -6.66 -0.56
C THR A 136 -12.46 -5.66 0.20
N THR A 137 -13.25 -4.86 -0.51
CA THR A 137 -14.20 -3.90 0.05
C THR A 137 -15.64 -4.38 -0.13
N PHE A 138 -16.60 -3.62 0.42
CA PHE A 138 -18.04 -3.78 0.19
C PHE A 138 -18.56 -2.74 -0.81
N GLU A 139 -19.71 -3.00 -1.41
CA GLU A 139 -20.23 -2.28 -2.59
C GLU A 139 -20.32 -0.76 -2.38
N ARG A 140 -20.69 -0.32 -1.18
CA ARG A 140 -20.85 1.10 -0.87
C ARG A 140 -19.53 1.88 -0.82
N LEU A 141 -18.40 1.20 -0.61
CA LEU A 141 -17.08 1.80 -0.67
C LEU A 141 -16.36 1.52 -1.99
N PHE A 142 -16.99 0.83 -2.93
CA PHE A 142 -16.35 0.50 -4.19
C PHE A 142 -16.06 1.75 -5.01
N ALA A 143 -14.79 1.91 -5.42
CA ALA A 143 -14.33 2.97 -6.30
C ALA A 143 -14.16 2.42 -7.73
N PRO A 144 -15.12 2.63 -8.64
CA PRO A 144 -15.02 2.17 -10.02
C PRO A 144 -13.94 2.95 -10.80
N PRO A 145 -13.58 2.52 -12.02
CA PRO A 145 -12.74 3.32 -12.93
C PRO A 145 -13.23 4.77 -13.05
N VAL A 146 -12.36 5.75 -12.75
CA VAL A 146 -12.75 7.18 -12.70
C VAL A 146 -12.17 8.01 -13.83
N SER A 147 -10.91 7.77 -14.23
CA SER A 147 -10.29 8.54 -15.31
C SER A 147 -10.71 8.05 -16.69
N GLU A 148 -10.59 8.89 -17.70
CA GLU A 148 -10.89 8.52 -19.09
C GLU A 148 -9.99 7.38 -19.59
N VAL A 149 -8.74 7.33 -19.13
CA VAL A 149 -7.81 6.22 -19.45
C VAL A 149 -8.33 4.92 -18.85
N GLN A 150 -8.69 4.92 -17.56
CA GLN A 150 -9.23 3.73 -16.91
C GLN A 150 -10.56 3.31 -17.51
N LYS A 151 -11.50 4.22 -17.76
CA LYS A 151 -12.80 3.87 -18.39
C LYS A 151 -12.58 3.23 -19.76
N LYS A 152 -11.67 3.79 -20.57
CA LYS A 152 -11.36 3.26 -21.90
C LYS A 152 -10.72 1.87 -21.85
N ARG A 153 -9.73 1.69 -20.98
CA ARG A 153 -8.94 0.43 -20.93
C ARG A 153 -9.58 -0.65 -20.06
N LEU A 154 -10.25 -0.28 -18.98
CA LEU A 154 -10.75 -1.19 -17.95
C LEU A 154 -12.28 -1.30 -17.93
N GLY A 155 -13.00 -0.47 -18.69
CA GLY A 155 -14.47 -0.43 -18.65
C GLY A 155 -15.17 -1.71 -19.10
N HIS A 156 -14.44 -2.63 -19.75
CA HIS A 156 -14.92 -3.95 -20.12
C HIS A 156 -14.76 -5.00 -19.00
N LEU A 157 -14.02 -4.68 -17.94
CA LEU A 157 -13.76 -5.58 -16.82
C LEU A 157 -14.84 -5.47 -15.75
N SER A 158 -15.13 -6.60 -15.11
CA SER A 158 -16.03 -6.65 -13.95
C SER A 158 -15.23 -6.76 -12.65
N PHE A 159 -15.70 -6.06 -11.62
CA PHE A 159 -15.10 -6.04 -10.28
C PHE A 159 -16.14 -6.50 -9.27
N ARG A 160 -15.77 -7.49 -8.44
CA ARG A 160 -16.65 -8.06 -7.43
C ARG A 160 -16.14 -7.76 -6.03
N CYS A 161 -16.94 -7.03 -5.27
CA CYS A 161 -16.73 -6.82 -3.85
C CYS A 161 -16.94 -8.13 -3.07
N ILE A 162 -16.05 -8.42 -2.14
CA ILE A 162 -16.14 -9.59 -1.24
C ILE A 162 -15.89 -9.25 0.23
N GLY A 163 -15.68 -7.98 0.54
CA GLY A 163 -15.26 -7.52 1.85
C GLY A 163 -16.37 -6.90 2.70
N PRO A 164 -15.99 -6.22 3.79
CA PRO A 164 -14.61 -5.99 4.22
C PRO A 164 -13.92 -7.28 4.69
N MET A 165 -12.69 -7.53 4.22
CA MET A 165 -11.91 -8.71 4.60
C MET A 165 -10.96 -8.36 5.75
N PHE A 166 -11.42 -8.53 6.99
CA PHE A 166 -10.55 -8.48 8.17
C PHE A 166 -10.86 -9.67 9.07
N THR A 167 -9.82 -10.28 9.64
CA THR A 167 -9.95 -11.41 10.57
C THR A 167 -10.09 -10.89 11.99
N SER A 168 -11.11 -11.34 12.73
CA SER A 168 -11.27 -10.99 14.15
C SER A 168 -10.14 -11.51 15.04
N ASP A 169 -9.47 -12.59 14.63
CA ASP A 169 -8.58 -13.35 15.51
C ASP A 169 -7.09 -13.20 15.17
N ALA A 170 -6.73 -12.44 14.13
CA ALA A 170 -5.33 -12.26 13.75
C ALA A 170 -4.69 -11.07 14.47
N GLU A 171 -3.43 -11.24 14.88
CA GLU A 171 -2.55 -10.16 15.32
C GLU A 171 -2.12 -9.34 14.11
N ARG A 172 -2.92 -8.33 13.76
CA ARG A 172 -2.46 -7.34 12.78
C ARG A 172 -1.50 -6.36 13.44
N ILE A 173 -0.28 -6.39 12.95
CA ILE A 173 0.78 -5.44 13.28
C ILE A 173 0.65 -4.22 12.35
N SER A 174 0.84 -3.01 12.89
CA SER A 174 0.71 -1.77 12.13
C SER A 174 1.80 -1.57 11.07
N HIS A 175 2.91 -2.32 11.13
CA HIS A 175 4.04 -2.18 10.22
C HIS A 175 4.68 -3.51 9.82
N ALA A 176 4.59 -3.88 8.53
CA ALA A 176 5.05 -5.17 8.00
C ALA A 176 6.59 -5.32 7.93
N TRP A 177 7.35 -4.23 8.11
CA TRP A 177 8.81 -4.20 7.97
C TRP A 177 9.53 -3.85 9.27
N ALA A 178 8.84 -4.00 10.40
CA ALA A 178 9.46 -3.83 11.71
C ALA A 178 10.43 -4.99 11.99
N SER A 179 11.53 -4.71 12.71
CA SER A 179 12.43 -5.79 13.17
C SER A 179 11.79 -6.60 14.30
N ASP A 180 12.27 -7.82 14.53
CA ASP A 180 11.80 -8.66 15.63
C ASP A 180 11.91 -7.95 16.99
N GLU A 181 12.95 -7.14 17.19
CA GLU A 181 13.12 -6.31 18.39
C GLU A 181 12.01 -5.26 18.52
N GLN A 182 11.61 -4.62 17.43
CA GLN A 182 10.53 -3.64 17.42
C GLN A 182 9.16 -4.29 17.61
N LEU A 183 8.97 -5.49 17.07
CA LEU A 183 7.76 -6.28 17.28
C LEU A 183 7.64 -6.81 18.72
N ALA A 184 8.77 -7.06 19.37
CA ALA A 184 8.82 -7.48 20.77
C ALA A 184 8.54 -6.33 21.75
N LYS A 185 8.57 -5.07 21.32
CA LYS A 185 8.18 -3.93 22.17
C LYS A 185 6.67 -3.98 22.42
N GLU A 186 6.31 -4.31 23.65
CA GLU A 186 4.91 -4.34 24.05
C GLU A 186 4.34 -2.92 24.18
N LEU A 187 3.12 -2.74 23.67
CA LEU A 187 2.32 -1.56 23.94
C LEU A 187 2.01 -1.51 25.45
N PRO A 188 2.09 -0.33 26.13
CA PRO A 188 1.80 -0.23 27.56
C PRO A 188 0.29 -0.33 27.82
N TRP A 189 -0.27 -1.53 27.64
CA TRP A 189 -1.69 -1.82 27.77
C TRP A 189 -2.27 -1.40 29.11
N GLN A 190 -1.50 -1.58 30.19
CA GLN A 190 -1.91 -1.18 31.53
C GLN A 190 -2.21 0.32 31.62
N ALA A 191 -1.42 1.18 30.96
CA ALA A 191 -1.65 2.62 30.95
C ALA A 191 -2.91 2.98 30.15
N ILE A 192 -3.14 2.30 29.03
CA ILE A 192 -4.34 2.47 28.19
C ILE A 192 -5.60 2.04 28.95
N ASP A 193 -5.54 0.89 29.61
CA ASP A 193 -6.66 0.36 30.41
C ASP A 193 -6.96 1.25 31.61
N GLN A 194 -5.94 1.72 32.33
CA GLN A 194 -6.11 2.69 33.42
C GLN A 194 -6.72 4.01 32.96
N ALA A 195 -6.31 4.53 31.80
CA ALA A 195 -6.90 5.74 31.24
C ALA A 195 -8.40 5.54 30.95
N ARG A 196 -8.78 4.39 30.37
CA ARG A 196 -10.19 4.04 30.13
C ARG A 196 -10.97 3.86 31.42
N ASP A 197 -10.40 3.23 32.44
CA ASP A 197 -11.02 3.08 33.77
C ASP A 197 -11.27 4.45 34.43
N GLN A 198 -10.41 5.43 34.15
CA GLN A 198 -10.58 6.84 34.53
C GLN A 198 -11.52 7.61 33.59
N SER A 199 -12.27 6.91 32.73
CA SER A 199 -13.21 7.49 31.76
C SER A 199 -12.57 8.41 30.72
N LYS A 200 -11.25 8.32 30.50
CA LYS A 200 -10.59 9.04 29.40
C LYS A 200 -10.95 8.42 28.05
N ARG A 201 -11.06 9.26 27.04
CA ARG A 201 -11.18 8.85 25.64
C ARG A 201 -9.82 8.49 25.08
N VAL A 202 -9.77 7.42 24.30
CA VAL A 202 -8.53 6.98 23.65
C VAL A 202 -8.58 7.30 22.16
N VAL A 203 -7.70 8.20 21.73
CA VAL A 203 -7.54 8.55 20.31
C VAL A 203 -6.33 7.81 19.76
N TYR A 204 -6.51 7.10 18.65
CA TYR A 204 -5.39 6.49 17.93
C TYR A 204 -5.02 7.32 16.71
N VAL A 205 -3.72 7.56 16.48
CA VAL A 205 -3.18 8.29 15.33
C VAL A 205 -2.20 7.40 14.56
N SER A 206 -2.48 7.12 13.27
CA SER A 206 -1.56 6.32 12.43
C SER A 206 -1.71 6.59 10.94
N MET A 207 -0.59 6.95 10.30
CA MET A 207 -0.52 7.29 8.86
C MET A 207 -0.15 6.09 7.97
N GLY A 208 -0.24 4.87 8.51
CA GLY A 208 -0.03 3.64 7.76
C GLY A 208 1.42 3.41 7.32
N THR A 209 1.64 2.26 6.68
CA THR A 209 2.97 1.77 6.34
C THR A 209 3.57 2.45 5.13
N VAL A 210 2.76 2.93 4.19
CA VAL A 210 3.28 3.49 2.93
C VAL A 210 4.03 4.80 3.19
N ALA A 211 3.45 5.71 3.98
CA ALA A 211 4.11 6.93 4.43
C ALA A 211 5.31 6.63 5.33
N THR A 212 5.16 5.69 6.27
CA THR A 212 6.21 5.28 7.20
C THR A 212 7.20 4.25 6.63
N SER A 213 7.25 4.04 5.31
CA SER A 213 8.27 3.19 4.70
C SER A 213 8.67 3.67 3.30
N SER A 214 7.82 3.48 2.30
CA SER A 214 8.13 3.77 0.90
C SER A 214 8.38 5.24 0.62
N PHE A 215 7.70 6.09 1.36
CA PHE A 215 7.79 7.52 1.21
C PHE A 215 8.47 8.22 2.38
N TRP A 216 9.01 7.50 3.37
CA TRP A 216 9.57 8.14 4.57
C TRP A 216 10.54 9.28 4.23
N ALA A 217 11.56 8.99 3.41
CA ALA A 217 12.51 9.98 2.91
C ALA A 217 12.25 10.41 1.44
N ARG A 218 11.29 9.78 0.75
CA ARG A 218 11.02 10.02 -0.67
C ARG A 218 9.77 10.89 -0.81
N LYS A 219 9.83 11.89 -1.67
CA LYS A 219 8.66 12.71 -2.01
C LYS A 219 7.55 11.85 -2.64
N PHE A 220 6.29 12.12 -2.30
CA PHE A 220 5.15 11.41 -2.86
C PHE A 220 5.11 11.50 -4.38
N GLY A 221 5.54 12.65 -4.94
CA GLY A 221 5.69 12.84 -6.37
C GLY A 221 4.34 12.94 -7.09
N PRO A 222 4.32 12.72 -8.41
CA PRO A 222 3.17 13.07 -9.27
C PRO A 222 1.84 12.41 -8.90
N VAL A 223 1.86 11.29 -8.17
CA VAL A 223 0.65 10.61 -7.71
C VAL A 223 -0.10 11.37 -6.61
N ALA A 224 0.56 12.29 -5.92
CA ALA A 224 -0.03 13.12 -4.86
C ALA A 224 -0.26 14.58 -5.29
N GLU A 225 -0.22 14.86 -6.60
CA GLU A 225 -0.42 16.21 -7.12
C GLU A 225 -1.86 16.70 -6.88
N GLU A 226 -2.85 15.80 -6.90
CA GLU A 226 -4.25 16.15 -6.64
C GLU A 226 -4.50 16.57 -5.19
N SER A 227 -3.75 16.03 -4.23
CA SER A 227 -3.77 16.45 -2.83
C SER A 227 -2.81 17.61 -2.52
N GLY A 228 -2.01 18.04 -3.50
CA GLY A 228 -0.98 19.07 -3.32
C GLY A 228 0.21 18.61 -2.46
N LEU A 229 0.37 17.30 -2.27
CA LEU A 229 1.40 16.71 -1.41
C LEU A 229 2.62 16.20 -2.20
N GLN A 230 2.69 16.44 -3.51
CA GLN A 230 3.74 15.89 -4.38
C GLN A 230 5.17 16.20 -3.92
N ASP A 231 5.37 17.36 -3.30
CA ASP A 231 6.68 17.86 -2.84
C ASP A 231 6.97 17.51 -1.38
N PHE A 232 6.12 16.71 -0.73
CA PHE A 232 6.29 16.26 0.65
C PHE A 232 6.64 14.78 0.72
N SER A 233 7.42 14.42 1.72
CA SER A 233 7.74 13.05 2.10
C SER A 233 6.75 12.53 3.13
N GLY A 234 6.75 11.21 3.31
CA GLY A 234 6.04 10.54 4.38
C GLY A 234 6.46 11.03 5.77
N LYS A 235 7.75 11.35 5.98
CA LYS A 235 8.22 11.94 7.26
C LYS A 235 7.58 13.30 7.52
N GLU A 236 7.64 14.21 6.55
CA GLU A 236 7.03 15.55 6.67
C GLU A 236 5.53 15.47 6.93
N PHE A 237 4.85 14.55 6.24
CA PHE A 237 3.42 14.30 6.43
C PHE A 237 3.09 13.76 7.84
N VAL A 238 3.80 12.72 8.30
CA VAL A 238 3.62 12.16 9.65
C VAL A 238 3.91 13.21 10.71
N HIS A 239 4.96 14.01 10.54
CA HIS A 239 5.32 15.08 11.47
C HIS A 239 4.27 16.19 11.52
N PHE A 240 3.71 16.57 10.37
CA PHE A 240 2.62 17.53 10.32
C PHE A 240 1.42 17.04 11.14
N VAL A 241 1.00 15.79 10.92
CA VAL A 241 -0.15 15.21 11.64
C VAL A 241 0.13 15.07 13.14
N LEU A 242 1.35 14.66 13.53
CA LEU A 242 1.72 14.56 14.95
C LEU A 242 1.76 15.93 15.63
N LYS A 243 2.32 16.96 14.98
CA LYS A 243 2.33 18.32 15.54
C LYS A 243 0.91 18.85 15.71
N ALA A 244 0.05 18.69 14.70
CA ALA A 244 -1.35 19.07 14.80
C ALA A 244 -2.08 18.31 15.92
N ALA A 245 -1.78 17.02 16.11
CA ALA A 245 -2.33 16.25 17.22
C ALA A 245 -1.82 16.74 18.58
N PHE A 246 -0.53 17.06 18.71
CA PHE A 246 0.02 17.63 19.95
C PHE A 246 -0.69 18.92 20.31
N GLU A 247 -0.77 19.87 19.38
CA GLU A 247 -1.44 21.16 19.58
C GLU A 247 -2.93 20.99 19.92
N ALA A 248 -3.61 20.01 19.32
CA ALA A 248 -5.03 19.78 19.55
C ALA A 248 -5.35 19.11 20.89
N PHE A 249 -4.45 18.27 21.42
CA PHE A 249 -4.75 17.40 22.56
C PHE A 249 -3.87 17.62 23.80
N GLU A 250 -2.82 18.46 23.74
CA GLU A 250 -1.87 18.63 24.86
C GLU A 250 -2.49 19.12 26.17
N HIS A 251 -3.65 19.80 26.10
CA HIS A 251 -4.37 20.34 27.25
C HIS A 251 -5.70 19.62 27.54
N GLU A 252 -5.95 18.51 26.84
CA GLU A 252 -7.16 17.71 27.01
C GLU A 252 -6.90 16.56 28.00
N ASP A 253 -7.10 16.83 29.29
CA ASP A 253 -6.80 15.90 30.38
C ASP A 253 -7.66 14.62 30.36
N ASP A 254 -8.81 14.65 29.71
CA ASP A 254 -9.73 13.53 29.52
C ASP A 254 -9.43 12.72 28.25
N ILE A 255 -8.35 13.03 27.53
CA ILE A 255 -7.91 12.30 26.33
C ILE A 255 -6.54 11.66 26.56
N LEU A 256 -6.42 10.40 26.15
CA LEU A 256 -5.15 9.71 25.94
C LEU A 256 -4.95 9.52 24.43
N VAL A 257 -3.80 9.95 23.91
CA VAL A 257 -3.45 9.72 22.51
C VAL A 257 -2.42 8.60 22.42
N VAL A 258 -2.70 7.59 21.60
CA VAL A 258 -1.70 6.61 21.16
C VAL A 258 -1.36 6.93 19.72
N ALA A 259 -0.08 7.08 19.38
CA ALA A 259 0.32 7.41 18.03
C ALA A 259 1.42 6.47 17.51
N THR A 260 1.24 5.96 16.29
CA THR A 260 2.26 5.18 15.59
C THR A 260 3.14 6.09 14.75
N ILE A 261 4.43 6.11 15.04
CA ILE A 261 5.41 7.02 14.41
C ILE A 261 6.23 6.37 13.29
N GLY A 262 6.18 5.04 13.19
CA GLY A 262 7.01 4.26 12.26
C GLY A 262 8.32 3.77 12.89
N PRO A 263 8.97 2.74 12.30
CA PRO A 263 10.15 2.09 12.88
C PRO A 263 11.48 2.83 12.67
N GLN A 264 11.47 4.02 12.07
CA GLN A 264 12.69 4.72 11.69
C GLN A 264 13.39 5.33 12.91
N ALA A 265 14.72 5.22 12.96
CA ALA A 265 15.52 5.79 14.05
C ALA A 265 15.39 7.33 14.14
N ASP A 266 15.07 8.00 13.03
CA ASP A 266 14.86 9.44 12.97
C ASP A 266 13.38 9.86 13.04
N ALA A 267 12.48 8.94 13.43
CA ALA A 267 11.03 9.16 13.47
C ALA A 267 10.61 10.39 14.30
N LEU A 268 11.32 10.66 15.39
CA LEU A 268 11.03 11.78 16.30
C LEU A 268 11.94 13.00 16.11
N ASN A 269 12.92 12.93 15.22
CA ASN A 269 13.82 14.07 14.99
C ASN A 269 13.01 15.28 14.53
N GLU A 270 13.33 16.48 15.03
CA GLU A 270 12.66 17.74 14.66
C GLU A 270 11.20 17.89 15.15
N LEU A 271 10.69 16.90 15.91
CA LEU A 271 9.46 17.06 16.68
C LEU A 271 9.75 17.68 18.06
N PRO A 272 8.84 18.51 18.59
CA PRO A 272 8.92 18.92 19.99
C PRO A 272 8.74 17.70 20.91
N SER A 273 9.07 17.88 22.20
CA SER A 273 8.78 16.86 23.20
C SER A 273 7.28 16.51 23.21
N PRO A 274 6.91 15.22 23.23
CA PRO A 274 5.50 14.84 23.24
C PRO A 274 4.80 15.32 24.52
N PRO A 275 3.53 15.74 24.44
CA PRO A 275 2.73 16.04 25.62
C PRO A 275 2.56 14.80 26.54
N GLN A 276 2.25 15.03 27.82
CA GLN A 276 2.20 13.95 28.82
C GLN A 276 1.13 12.90 28.54
N ASN A 277 0.06 13.26 27.83
CA ASN A 277 -1.03 12.37 27.46
C ASN A 277 -0.79 11.63 26.13
N PHE A 278 0.44 11.59 25.62
CA PHE A 278 0.81 10.86 24.41
C PHE A 278 1.64 9.61 24.70
N ILE A 279 1.22 8.50 24.10
CA ILE A 279 1.99 7.25 24.00
C ILE A 279 2.44 7.11 22.55
N LEU A 280 3.72 7.39 22.29
CA LEU A 280 4.31 7.21 20.96
C LEU A 280 4.91 5.82 20.84
N GLN A 281 4.62 5.13 19.74
CA GLN A 281 5.14 3.79 19.47
C GLN A 281 5.58 3.64 18.02
N GLU A 282 6.67 2.93 17.81
CA GLU A 282 7.16 2.61 16.46
C GLU A 282 6.16 1.74 15.71
N VAL A 283 5.58 0.76 16.42
CA VAL A 283 4.68 -0.26 15.89
C VAL A 283 3.65 -0.62 16.97
N VAL A 284 2.43 -0.96 16.58
CA VAL A 284 1.38 -1.40 17.51
C VAL A 284 0.59 -2.59 16.95
N PRO A 285 0.00 -3.43 17.81
CA PRO A 285 -1.03 -4.40 17.43
C PRO A 285 -2.34 -3.68 17.10
N GLN A 286 -2.41 -3.08 15.91
CA GLN A 286 -3.44 -2.11 15.51
C GLN A 286 -4.86 -2.59 15.80
N LEU A 287 -5.21 -3.82 15.40
CA LEU A 287 -6.58 -4.32 15.58
C LEU A 287 -6.96 -4.46 17.07
N GLN A 288 -6.01 -4.85 17.92
CA GLN A 288 -6.23 -4.93 19.37
C GLN A 288 -6.40 -3.52 19.98
N LEU A 289 -5.60 -2.55 19.50
CA LEU A 289 -5.66 -1.17 19.97
C LEU A 289 -6.98 -0.51 19.55
N LEU A 290 -7.41 -0.67 18.29
CA LEU A 290 -8.66 -0.09 17.78
C LEU A 290 -9.88 -0.50 18.61
N ARG A 291 -9.91 -1.70 19.20
CA ARG A 291 -10.98 -2.15 20.11
C ARG A 291 -11.05 -1.37 21.43
N LYS A 292 -9.96 -0.71 21.80
CA LYS A 292 -9.84 0.14 22.99
C LYS A 292 -9.81 1.63 22.64
N CYS A 293 -10.10 2.01 21.39
CA CYS A 293 -10.15 3.39 20.95
C CYS A 293 -11.58 3.92 20.86
N ASP A 294 -11.71 5.23 20.95
CA ASP A 294 -12.95 5.98 20.74
C ASP A 294 -12.96 6.72 19.39
N VAL A 295 -11.78 7.07 18.87
CA VAL A 295 -11.59 7.72 17.56
C VAL A 295 -10.29 7.23 16.92
N PHE A 296 -10.28 7.09 15.60
CA PHE A 296 -9.07 6.82 14.84
C PHE A 296 -8.77 7.90 13.80
N VAL A 297 -7.64 8.58 13.98
CA VAL A 297 -7.04 9.51 13.03
C VAL A 297 -6.12 8.74 12.10
N THR A 298 -6.45 8.71 10.80
CA THR A 298 -5.76 7.85 9.84
C THR A 298 -5.61 8.47 8.47
N HIS A 299 -4.60 8.03 7.71
CA HIS A 299 -4.42 8.41 6.31
C HIS A 299 -5.50 7.85 5.35
N GLY A 300 -6.41 7.01 5.84
CA GLY A 300 -7.49 6.47 5.02
C GLY A 300 -7.10 5.28 4.14
N GLY A 301 -6.00 4.60 4.43
CA GLY A 301 -5.65 3.34 3.75
C GLY A 301 -6.77 2.30 3.90
N ALA A 302 -7.10 1.61 2.80
CA ALA A 302 -8.28 0.75 2.69
C ALA A 302 -8.43 -0.25 3.85
N ASN A 303 -7.34 -0.94 4.19
CA ASN A 303 -7.31 -1.88 5.30
C ASN A 303 -7.69 -1.24 6.65
N SER A 304 -7.09 -0.09 6.97
CA SER A 304 -7.33 0.63 8.22
C SER A 304 -8.77 1.16 8.30
N ILE A 305 -9.32 1.61 7.17
CA ILE A 305 -10.73 1.99 7.06
C ILE A 305 -11.63 0.77 7.33
N HIS A 306 -11.35 -0.37 6.70
CA HIS A 306 -12.17 -1.59 6.87
C HIS A 306 -12.21 -2.06 8.32
N GLU A 307 -11.08 -2.01 9.02
CA GLU A 307 -10.99 -2.38 10.44
C GLU A 307 -11.79 -1.44 11.34
N ALA A 308 -11.61 -0.13 11.15
CA ALA A 308 -12.32 0.87 11.94
C ALA A 308 -13.83 0.81 11.72
N LEU A 309 -14.27 0.70 10.47
CA LEU A 309 -15.68 0.55 10.13
C LEU A 309 -16.26 -0.76 10.68
N GLY A 310 -15.49 -1.86 10.61
CA GLY A 310 -15.87 -3.15 11.18
C GLY A 310 -16.07 -3.11 12.69
N LEU A 311 -15.35 -2.22 13.39
CA LEU A 311 -15.47 -1.98 14.83
C LEU A 311 -16.45 -0.84 15.18
N GLY A 312 -17.07 -0.18 14.19
CA GLY A 312 -17.94 0.98 14.41
C GLY A 312 -17.21 2.21 14.94
N LEU A 313 -15.89 2.31 14.72
CA LEU A 313 -15.04 3.37 15.24
C LEU A 313 -15.15 4.64 14.37
N PRO A 314 -15.43 5.81 14.95
CA PRO A 314 -15.34 7.09 14.26
C PRO A 314 -13.95 7.36 13.67
N LEU A 315 -13.93 7.90 12.46
CA LEU A 315 -12.71 8.16 11.69
C LEU A 315 -12.51 9.67 11.49
N VAL A 316 -11.28 10.14 11.69
CA VAL A 316 -10.77 11.40 11.16
C VAL A 316 -9.77 11.06 10.07
N VAL A 317 -10.09 11.38 8.81
CA VAL A 317 -9.28 10.96 7.67
C VAL A 317 -8.41 12.11 7.17
N VAL A 318 -7.11 11.85 7.03
CA VAL A 318 -6.10 12.77 6.48
C VAL A 318 -5.52 12.14 5.20
N PRO A 319 -6.24 12.21 4.06
CA PRO A 319 -5.93 11.43 2.87
C PRO A 319 -4.67 11.90 2.11
#